data_AF-A0A4R7Z3M0-F1
#
_entry.id   AF-A0A4R7Z3M0-F1
#
_cell.length_a   1.000
_cell.length_b   1.000
_cell.length_c   1.000
_cell.angle_alpha   90.00
_cell.angle_beta   90.00
_cell.angle_gamma   90.00
#
_symmetry.space_group_name_H-M   'P 1'
#
loop_
_entity.id
_entity.type
_entity.pdbx_description
1 polymer ?
#
loop_
_entity_poly.entity_id
_entity_poly.type
_entity_poly.pdbx_seq_one_letter_code
_entity_poly.pdbx_strand_id
1 'polypeptide(L)'
;MPFKDIIIPEAKDVKLSAIINTFSLFGGGMQLCVEAIIMAFEQGFIEKREEVIACSADTAIVATGSYKRLMFSPYEGMEIKEIICKPRDLTITRNKVYSEDEK
;
A
#
# COMPACT_ATOMS: atom_id res chain seq x y z
N MET A 1 -0.55 -11.61 -3.96
CA MET A 1 -0.37 -10.21 -3.55
C MET A 1 1.13 -9.94 -3.43
N PRO A 2 1.67 -8.88 -4.04
CA PRO A 2 3.08 -8.54 -4.03
C PRO A 2 3.72 -8.49 -2.64
N PHE A 3 3.00 -8.07 -1.60
CA PHE A 3 3.52 -8.00 -0.24
C PHE A 3 3.10 -9.19 0.64
N LYS A 4 2.72 -10.33 0.06
CA LYS A 4 2.44 -11.54 0.84
C LYS A 4 3.74 -12.12 1.40
N ASP A 5 3.79 -12.31 2.72
CA ASP A 5 4.91 -12.98 3.38
C ASP A 5 5.08 -14.40 2.85
N ILE A 6 6.34 -14.77 2.58
CA ILE A 6 6.72 -16.16 2.40
C ILE A 6 6.86 -16.73 3.82
N ILE A 7 6.02 -17.69 4.18
CA ILE A 7 6.06 -18.31 5.51
C ILE A 7 7.29 -19.20 5.56
N ILE A 8 8.38 -18.64 6.06
CA ILE A 8 9.56 -19.39 6.47
C ILE A 8 9.42 -19.58 7.98
N PRO A 9 9.44 -20.82 8.49
CA PRO A 9 9.46 -21.05 9.93
C PRO A 9 10.55 -20.20 10.58
N GLU A 10 10.20 -19.43 11.61
CA GLU A 10 11.09 -18.59 12.42
C GLU A 10 11.67 -17.32 11.78
N ALA A 11 11.51 -17.07 10.48
CA ALA A 11 12.01 -15.85 9.83
C ALA A 11 10.85 -14.89 9.47
N LYS A 12 10.61 -13.89 10.33
CA LYS A 12 9.71 -12.76 10.02
C LYS A 12 10.44 -11.73 9.16
N ASP A 13 9.86 -11.34 8.02
CA ASP A 13 10.37 -10.21 7.23
C ASP A 13 9.95 -8.88 7.88
N VAL A 14 10.82 -8.40 8.77
CA VAL A 14 10.63 -7.14 9.50
C VAL A 14 10.51 -5.95 8.53
N LYS A 15 11.19 -5.99 7.38
CA LYS A 15 11.18 -4.89 6.41
C LYS A 15 9.84 -4.82 5.68
N LEU A 16 9.34 -5.96 5.22
CA LEU A 16 8.04 -6.02 4.57
C LEU A 16 6.91 -5.62 5.53
N SER A 17 6.98 -6.10 6.77
CA SER A 17 6.05 -5.71 7.84
C SER A 17 6.07 -4.19 8.09
N ALA A 18 7.26 -3.56 8.10
CA ALA A 18 7.37 -2.11 8.28
C ALA A 18 6.73 -1.32 7.12
N ILE A 19 6.87 -1.79 5.88
CA ILE A 19 6.25 -1.16 4.70
C ILE A 19 4.72 -1.28 4.79
N ILE A 20 4.19 -2.47 5.09
CA ILE A 20 2.76 -2.72 5.27
C ILE A 20 2.18 -1.83 6.39
N ASN A 21 2.87 -1.76 7.52
CA ASN A 21 2.45 -0.94 8.65
C ASN A 21 2.47 0.56 8.31
N THR A 22 3.42 0.99 7.46
CA THR A 22 3.47 2.37 6.96
C THR A 22 2.27 2.68 6.07
N PHE A 23 1.90 1.80 5.14
CA PHE A 23 0.70 2.01 4.32
C PHE A 23 -0.58 2.02 5.15
N SER A 24 -0.63 1.21 6.22
CA SER A 24 -1.75 1.17 7.16
C SER A 24 -1.99 2.51 7.89
N LEU A 25 -1.03 3.45 7.87
CA LEU A 25 -1.24 4.82 8.36
C LEU A 25 -2.26 5.59 7.53
N PHE A 26 -2.41 5.27 6.25
CA PHE A 26 -3.37 5.90 5.35
C PHE A 26 -4.70 5.13 5.25
N GLY A 27 -4.73 3.89 5.75
CA GLY A 27 -5.87 2.97 5.69
C GLY A 27 -5.50 1.64 5.06
N GLY A 28 -6.35 0.62 5.25
CA GLY A 28 -6.13 -0.72 4.72
C GLY A 28 -6.17 -0.77 3.19
N GLY A 29 -6.92 0.13 2.55
CA GLY A 29 -7.00 0.23 1.10
C GLY A 29 -5.71 0.74 0.43
N MET A 30 -4.88 1.50 1.16
CA MET A 30 -3.64 2.07 0.60
C MET A 30 -2.67 0.98 0.12
N GLN A 31 -2.47 -0.06 0.92
CA GLN A 31 -1.62 -1.19 0.54
C GLN A 31 -2.17 -1.86 -0.73
N LEU A 32 -3.48 -2.07 -0.80
CA LEU A 32 -4.13 -2.76 -1.92
C LEU A 32 -3.99 -1.96 -3.22
N CYS A 33 -4.10 -0.62 -3.16
CA CYS A 33 -3.85 0.24 -4.32
C CYS A 33 -2.41 0.08 -4.83
N VAL A 34 -1.43 0.11 -3.93
CA VAL A 34 -0.01 -0.07 -4.30
C VAL A 34 0.24 -1.45 -4.91
N GLU A 35 -0.30 -2.50 -4.29
CA GLU A 35 -0.19 -3.86 -4.81
C GLU A 35 -0.79 -4.03 -6.20
N ALA A 36 -1.96 -3.43 -6.44
CA ALA A 36 -2.63 -3.47 -7.73
C ALA A 36 -1.78 -2.82 -8.83
N ILE A 37 -1.18 -1.65 -8.54
CA ILE A 37 -0.31 -0.95 -9.49
C ILE A 37 0.92 -1.78 -9.83
N ILE A 38 1.61 -2.35 -8.84
CA ILE A 38 2.79 -3.21 -9.09
C ILE A 38 2.39 -4.39 -9.96
N MET A 39 1.28 -5.08 -9.63
CA MET A 39 0.82 -6.23 -10.39
C MET A 39 0.50 -5.86 -11.85
N ALA A 40 -0.20 -4.74 -12.06
CA ALA A 40 -0.54 -4.28 -13.41
C ALA A 40 0.70 -3.86 -14.20
N PHE A 41 1.67 -3.19 -13.55
CA PHE A 41 2.93 -2.80 -14.17
C PHE A 41 3.81 -4.01 -14.54
N GLU A 42 3.94 -4.99 -13.63
CA GLU A 42 4.72 -6.22 -13.87
C GLU A 42 4.13 -7.08 -15.00
N GLN A 43 2.84 -6.97 -15.27
CA GLN A 43 2.16 -7.62 -16.39
C GLN A 43 2.16 -6.80 -17.69
N GLY A 44 2.73 -5.59 -17.67
CA GLY A 44 2.80 -4.71 -18.84
C GLY A 44 1.49 -4.00 -19.21
N PHE A 45 0.53 -3.91 -18.28
CA PHE A 45 -0.70 -3.12 -18.48
C PHE A 45 -0.49 -1.62 -18.22
N ILE A 46 0.60 -1.25 -17.55
CA ILE A 46 0.97 0.13 -17.22
C ILE A 46 2.36 0.40 -17.79
N GLU A 47 2.51 1.49 -18.52
CA GLU A 47 3.79 1.91 -19.06
C GLU A 47 4.66 2.64 -18.03
N LYS A 48 5.96 2.68 -18.28
CA LYS A 48 6.91 3.40 -17.41
C LYS A 48 6.58 4.89 -17.41
N ARG A 49 6.46 5.48 -16.21
CA ARG A 49 6.08 6.89 -15.96
C ARG A 49 4.62 7.24 -16.33
N GLU A 50 3.81 6.28 -16.73
CA GLU A 50 2.37 6.49 -16.84
C GLU A 50 1.76 6.74 -15.46
N GLU A 51 0.88 7.73 -15.38
CA GLU A 51 0.09 8.01 -14.18
C GLU A 51 -1.20 7.22 -14.23
N VAL A 52 -1.47 6.47 -13.16
CA VAL A 52 -2.67 5.66 -13.05
C VAL A 52 -3.43 6.00 -11.78
N ILE A 53 -4.75 5.82 -11.85
CA ILE A 53 -5.63 5.89 -10.68
C ILE A 53 -5.85 4.47 -10.18
N ALA A 54 -5.42 4.19 -8.95
CA ALA A 54 -5.72 2.92 -8.28
C ALA A 54 -6.74 3.16 -7.17
N CYS A 55 -7.80 2.35 -7.20
CA CYS A 55 -8.91 2.43 -6.25
C CYS A 55 -9.10 1.09 -5.53
N SER A 56 -9.22 1.16 -4.22
CA SER A 56 -9.57 0.03 -3.36
C SER A 56 -10.60 0.49 -2.34
N ALA A 57 -11.86 0.15 -2.58
CA ALA A 57 -13.00 0.44 -1.71
C ALA A 57 -13.06 1.92 -1.24
N ASP A 58 -12.50 2.21 -0.07
CA ASP A 58 -12.52 3.52 0.61
C ASP A 58 -11.30 4.40 0.33
N THR A 59 -10.34 3.91 -0.48
CA THR A 59 -9.08 4.59 -0.77
C THR A 59 -8.83 4.66 -2.27
N ALA A 60 -8.42 5.82 -2.78
CA ALA A 60 -8.00 6.01 -4.16
C ALA A 60 -6.79 6.95 -4.26
N ILE A 61 -5.84 6.61 -5.15
CA ILE A 61 -4.58 7.34 -5.31
C ILE A 61 -4.25 7.53 -6.80
N VAL A 62 -3.51 8.59 -7.11
CA VAL A 62 -2.80 8.76 -8.38
C VAL A 62 -1.34 8.40 -8.14
N ALA A 63 -0.81 7.46 -8.91
CA ALA A 63 0.57 7.02 -8.76
C ALA A 63 1.15 6.47 -10.07
N THR A 64 2.47 6.29 -10.11
CA THR A 64 3.18 5.65 -11.23
C THR A 64 3.48 4.18 -10.97
N GLY A 65 3.60 3.38 -12.03
CA GLY A 65 4.02 1.98 -11.94
C GLY A 65 5.54 1.82 -11.71
N SER A 66 5.91 0.79 -10.95
CA SER A 66 7.30 0.33 -10.81
C SER A 66 7.35 -1.15 -10.43
N TYR A 67 8.48 -1.81 -10.69
CA TYR A 67 8.74 -3.17 -10.24
C TYR A 67 8.86 -3.22 -8.72
N LYS A 68 8.39 -4.31 -8.07
CA LYS A 68 8.49 -4.45 -6.61
C LYS A 68 9.90 -4.20 -6.07
N ARG A 69 10.93 -4.71 -6.77
CA ARG A 69 12.35 -4.55 -6.39
C ARG A 69 12.85 -3.10 -6.49
N LEU A 70 12.25 -2.30 -7.38
CA LEU A 70 12.67 -0.93 -7.69
C LEU A 70 11.76 0.12 -7.07
N MET A 71 10.70 -0.27 -6.36
CA MET A 71 9.71 0.63 -5.75
C MET A 71 10.32 1.83 -5.03
N PHE A 72 11.39 1.63 -4.26
CA PHE A 72 12.06 2.68 -3.49
C PHE A 72 13.32 3.25 -4.19
N SER A 73 13.52 2.94 -5.47
CA SER A 73 14.64 3.46 -6.25
C SER A 73 14.46 4.97 -6.46
N PRO A 74 15.49 5.80 -6.28
CA PRO A 74 15.38 7.24 -6.51
C PRO A 74 15.23 7.62 -8.00
N TYR A 75 15.50 6.70 -8.93
CA TYR A 75 15.47 6.97 -10.37
C TYR A 75 14.28 6.33 -11.10
N GLU A 76 13.84 5.16 -10.62
CA GLU A 76 12.81 4.32 -11.26
C GLU A 76 11.75 3.85 -10.26
N GLY A 77 11.68 4.52 -9.11
CA GLY A 77 10.74 4.23 -8.04
C GLY A 77 9.30 4.53 -8.41
N MET A 78 8.42 3.95 -7.60
CA MET A 78 7.01 4.30 -7.62
C MET A 78 6.84 5.64 -6.93
N GLU A 79 6.04 6.52 -7.53
CA GLU A 79 5.68 7.82 -6.96
C GLU A 79 4.17 7.85 -6.72
N ILE A 80 3.77 8.10 -5.47
CA ILE A 80 2.38 8.43 -5.14
C ILE A 80 2.25 9.94 -5.28
N LYS A 81 1.54 10.40 -6.31
CA LYS A 81 1.40 11.81 -6.65
C LYS A 81 0.28 12.47 -5.86
N GLU A 82 -0.86 11.78 -5.77
CA GLU A 82 -2.04 12.32 -5.11
C GLU A 82 -2.80 11.23 -4.36
N ILE A 83 -3.44 11.62 -3.25
CA ILE A 83 -4.44 10.80 -2.55
C ILE A 83 -5.79 11.45 -2.80
N ILE A 84 -6.62 10.81 -3.63
CA ILE A 84 -7.94 11.33 -4.04
C ILE A 84 -8.92 11.19 -2.87
N CYS A 85 -8.98 10.00 -2.29
CA CYS A 85 -9.78 9.73 -1.11
C CYS A 85 -9.09 8.69 -0.22
N LYS A 86 -9.38 8.77 1.08
CA LYS A 86 -8.96 7.80 2.09
C LYS A 86 -9.95 7.85 3.27
N PRO A 87 -10.05 6.79 4.09
CA PRO A 87 -10.79 6.86 5.34
C PRO A 87 -10.23 7.96 6.25
N ARG A 88 -11.14 8.71 6.88
CA ARG A 88 -10.79 9.67 7.93
C ARG A 88 -10.49 8.94 9.23
N ASP A 89 -11.38 8.02 9.61
CA ASP A 89 -11.27 7.19 10.79
C ASP A 89 -10.87 5.77 10.39
N LEU A 90 -9.77 5.27 10.96
CA LEU A 90 -9.18 3.97 10.60
C LEU A 90 -9.88 2.80 11.30
N THR A 91 -11.19 2.85 11.50
CA THR A 91 -11.95 1.86 12.29
C THR A 91 -11.87 0.44 11.74
N ILE A 92 -11.67 0.29 10.42
CA ILE A 92 -11.54 -1.01 9.76
C ILE A 92 -10.11 -1.57 9.92
N THR A 93 -9.09 -0.71 9.81
CA THR A 93 -7.67 -1.12 9.81
C THR A 93 -7.07 -1.14 11.21
N ARG A 94 -7.63 -0.36 12.14
CA ARG A 94 -7.24 -0.27 13.54
C ARG A 94 -8.48 -0.42 14.42
N ASN A 95 -8.52 -1.48 15.21
CA ASN A 95 -9.48 -1.56 16.31
C ASN A 95 -9.20 -0.41 17.29
N LYS A 96 -10.23 0.37 17.66
CA LYS A 96 -10.10 1.36 18.74
C LYS A 96 -9.79 0.59 20.03
N VAL A 97 -8.59 0.76 20.58
CA VAL A 97 -8.19 0.16 21.87
C VAL A 97 -8.64 1.01 23.06
N TYR A 98 -9.26 2.17 22.83
CA TYR A 98 -9.83 2.99 23.90
C TYR A 98 -11.35 2.95 23.80
N SER A 99 -11.93 1.89 24.36
CA SER A 99 -13.18 2.05 25.12
C SER A 99 -12.83 2.93 26.31
N GLU A 100 -13.49 4.08 26.37
CA GLU A 100 -13.49 4.98 27.52
C GLU A 100 -13.71 4.15 28.81
N ASP A 101 -12.67 4.03 29.62
CA ASP A 101 -12.81 3.90 31.07
C ASP A 101 -13.37 5.25 31.60
N GLU A 102 -14.57 5.62 31.15
CA GLU A 102 -15.37 6.68 31.76
C GLU A 102 -16.42 6.01 32.66
N LYS A 103 -16.05 5.84 33.92
CA LYS A 103 -16.96 5.80 35.07
C LYS A 103 -16.36 6.60 36.22
#